data_AF-A0A166CY90-F1
#
_entry.id   AF-A0A166CY90-F1
#
_cell.length_a   1.000
_cell.length_b   1.000
_cell.length_c   1.000
_cell.angle_alpha   90.00
_cell.angle_beta   90.00
_cell.angle_gamma   90.00
#
_symmetry.space_group_name_H-M   'P 1'
#
loop_
_entity.id
_entity.type
_entity.pdbx_description
1 polymer ?
#
loop_
_entity_poly.entity_id
_entity_poly.type
_entity_poly.pdbx_seq_one_letter_code
_entity_poly.pdbx_strand_id
1 'polypeptide(L)'
;MPNPDDELLKRLLAHNRDARDEAKRILVQARSATGPGSGYDISDGKTGLAAICAYLATIKTGYDDLDLSTAQKASCLEPKIFKRTLETVKNALDAKRGPSLPRNDSNTRSWRDGRSREQRMLRDSFLPIIEKHRLGRPKLVATWMQWVYSSMKEYLEAEMIQASDQDLRIAAYQYVAQILKVHSPQQKPAKSEPLCAEYKVLHHRHMDLLAMAKRCCKDVTREIQHSIEELTEKVGKPAPTRSSARLSPSKSTSTVAQATTVETDRPVSPNKSAMRAPGASRPLKRAVSFHEDAPEDTPSKPKRLRTSSPYKTPFTRTADELYKDVPKTPAPAVLQPRYARKDPPGSDAGSDPNKSDLGSGSEVERELQDVATSSESEEQAPELHPYRESSPGMTLFRTPRKHNGPGQDQRTPYVKKPPAAMLQRSSPSSLDFDGPEPDAAEGDGELENGQEPEDEVLPPVRRFRPILLDRAQWTERAPKLAAEWARANHDLKSWVAKHGRPFESLRM
;
A
#
# COMPACT_ATOMS: atom_id res chain seq x y z
N MET A 1 -18.10 -18.96 -29.32
CA MET A 1 -18.01 -17.58 -29.83
C MET A 1 -17.01 -16.81 -28.98
N PRO A 2 -16.03 -16.09 -29.56
CA PRO A 2 -15.17 -15.19 -28.81
C PRO A 2 -16.03 -14.11 -28.12
N ASN A 3 -15.66 -13.75 -26.89
CA ASN A 3 -16.34 -12.70 -26.13
C ASN A 3 -16.03 -11.33 -26.77
N PRO A 4 -17.02 -10.51 -27.15
CA PRO A 4 -16.79 -9.24 -27.85
C PRO A 4 -15.86 -8.30 -27.08
N ASP A 5 -15.94 -8.31 -25.75
CA ASP A 5 -15.06 -7.52 -24.89
C ASP A 5 -13.58 -7.91 -25.05
N ASP A 6 -13.28 -9.19 -25.24
CA ASP A 6 -11.90 -9.66 -25.41
C ASP A 6 -11.32 -9.21 -26.77
N GLU A 7 -12.16 -9.12 -27.80
CA GLU A 7 -11.74 -8.59 -29.11
C GLU A 7 -11.48 -7.10 -29.05
N LEU A 8 -12.33 -6.34 -28.34
CA LEU A 8 -12.12 -4.92 -28.10
C LEU A 8 -10.81 -4.67 -27.32
N LEU A 9 -10.55 -5.44 -26.25
CA LEU A 9 -9.31 -5.36 -25.48
C LEU A 9 -8.08 -5.71 -26.33
N LYS A 10 -8.17 -6.74 -27.19
CA LYS A 10 -7.09 -7.10 -28.12
C LYS A 10 -6.80 -5.98 -29.13
N ARG A 11 -7.84 -5.29 -29.61
CA ARG A 11 -7.71 -4.18 -30.56
C ARG A 11 -7.12 -2.92 -29.92
N LEU A 12 -7.59 -2.55 -28.72
CA LEU A 12 -7.10 -1.35 -28.02
C LEU A 12 -5.68 -1.50 -27.48
N LEU A 13 -5.33 -2.70 -27.01
CA LEU A 13 -4.04 -2.99 -26.40
C LEU A 13 -3.24 -3.95 -27.29
N ALA A 14 -3.13 -3.64 -28.58
CA ALA A 14 -2.53 -4.53 -29.59
C ALA A 14 -1.07 -4.87 -29.27
N HIS A 15 -0.29 -3.88 -28.84
CA HIS A 15 1.15 -3.98 -28.60
C HIS A 15 1.52 -4.38 -27.18
N ASN A 16 0.59 -4.28 -26.23
CA ASN A 16 0.87 -4.40 -24.81
C ASN A 16 0.15 -5.61 -24.19
N ARG A 17 0.84 -6.75 -24.14
CA ARG A 17 0.28 -7.99 -23.60
C ARG A 17 -0.01 -7.88 -22.10
N ASP A 18 0.88 -7.24 -21.34
CA ASP A 18 0.75 -7.12 -19.89
C ASP A 18 -0.44 -6.23 -19.51
N ALA A 19 -0.58 -5.07 -20.18
CA ALA A 19 -1.74 -4.20 -20.00
C ALA A 19 -3.05 -4.91 -20.40
N ARG A 20 -3.02 -5.76 -21.43
CA ARG A 20 -4.20 -6.54 -21.85
C ARG A 20 -4.61 -7.57 -20.81
N ASP A 21 -3.65 -8.28 -20.22
CA ASP A 21 -3.92 -9.28 -19.19
C ASP A 21 -4.41 -8.61 -17.89
N GLU A 22 -3.87 -7.44 -17.53
CA GLU A 22 -4.37 -6.64 -16.40
C GLU A 22 -5.78 -6.07 -16.69
N ALA A 23 -6.06 -5.61 -17.92
CA ALA A 23 -7.39 -5.13 -18.31
C ALA A 23 -8.46 -6.22 -18.16
N LYS A 24 -8.16 -7.47 -18.54
CA LYS A 24 -9.05 -8.62 -18.33
C LYS A 24 -9.31 -8.89 -16.85
N ARG A 25 -8.26 -8.80 -16.01
CA ARG A 25 -8.41 -8.94 -14.56
C ARG A 25 -9.30 -7.86 -13.98
N ILE A 26 -9.08 -6.60 -14.36
CA ILE A 26 -9.91 -5.47 -13.94
C ILE A 26 -11.34 -5.65 -14.42
N LEU A 27 -11.56 -6.10 -15.65
CA LEU A 27 -12.90 -6.32 -16.21
C LEU A 27 -13.71 -7.33 -15.41
N VAL A 28 -13.11 -8.47 -15.04
CA VAL A 28 -13.78 -9.47 -14.19
C VAL A 28 -14.11 -8.89 -12.81
N GLN A 29 -13.17 -8.13 -12.23
CA GLN A 29 -13.41 -7.47 -10.94
C GLN A 29 -14.53 -6.42 -11.03
N ALA A 30 -14.49 -5.56 -12.04
CA ALA A 30 -15.46 -4.50 -12.27
C ALA A 30 -16.85 -5.08 -12.49
N ARG A 31 -17.01 -6.10 -13.36
CA ARG A 31 -18.31 -6.76 -13.60
C ARG A 31 -18.96 -7.26 -12.31
N SER A 32 -18.18 -7.86 -11.42
CA SER A 32 -18.70 -8.32 -10.12
C SER A 32 -18.95 -7.20 -9.11
N ALA A 33 -18.24 -6.07 -9.25
CA ALA A 33 -18.34 -4.93 -8.32
C ALA A 33 -19.41 -3.91 -8.74
N THR A 34 -19.77 -3.86 -10.03
CA THR A 34 -20.76 -2.94 -10.60
C THR A 34 -22.03 -3.66 -11.07
N GLY A 35 -22.26 -4.87 -10.56
CA GLY A 35 -23.49 -5.62 -10.83
C GLY A 35 -24.71 -4.99 -10.15
N PRO A 36 -25.94 -5.33 -10.58
CA PRO A 36 -27.15 -4.88 -9.90
C PRO A 36 -27.12 -5.28 -8.42
N GLY A 37 -27.47 -4.35 -7.53
CA GLY A 37 -27.44 -4.55 -6.07
C GLY A 37 -26.10 -4.29 -5.38
N SER A 38 -25.02 -3.98 -6.12
CA SER A 38 -23.70 -3.65 -5.55
C SER A 38 -23.60 -2.26 -4.90
N GLY A 39 -24.59 -1.39 -5.15
CA GLY A 39 -24.51 0.05 -4.86
C GLY A 39 -23.73 0.85 -5.90
N TYR A 40 -23.10 0.19 -6.89
CA TYR A 40 -22.32 0.80 -7.97
C TYR A 40 -22.81 0.36 -9.36
N ASP A 41 -24.13 0.30 -9.56
CA ASP A 41 -24.68 -0.10 -10.86
C ASP A 41 -24.37 0.96 -11.94
N ILE A 42 -23.94 0.47 -13.10
CA ILE A 42 -23.50 1.25 -14.26
C ILE A 42 -24.47 1.10 -15.44
N SER A 43 -25.78 1.03 -15.18
CA SER A 43 -26.86 0.76 -16.15
C SER A 43 -26.53 1.12 -17.60
N ASP A 44 -26.28 2.41 -17.86
CA ASP A 44 -26.12 2.98 -19.20
C ASP A 44 -24.68 2.86 -19.74
N GLY A 45 -23.73 2.54 -18.87
CA GLY A 45 -22.30 2.42 -19.16
C GLY A 45 -21.80 0.99 -19.38
N LYS A 46 -22.68 -0.03 -19.35
CA LYS A 46 -22.30 -1.44 -19.46
C LYS A 46 -21.57 -1.76 -20.77
N THR A 47 -21.97 -1.14 -21.88
CA THR A 47 -21.35 -1.32 -23.20
C THR A 47 -19.90 -0.82 -23.27
N GLY A 48 -19.58 0.23 -22.51
CA GLY A 48 -18.25 0.84 -22.48
C GLY A 48 -17.27 0.25 -21.47
N LEU A 49 -17.71 -0.74 -20.67
CA LEU A 49 -16.94 -1.22 -19.51
C LEU A 49 -15.57 -1.79 -19.89
N ALA A 50 -15.47 -2.53 -21.00
CA ALA A 50 -14.20 -3.09 -21.47
C ALA A 50 -13.17 -2.00 -21.84
N ALA A 51 -13.60 -0.94 -22.53
CA ALA A 51 -12.73 0.20 -22.87
C ALA A 51 -12.28 0.98 -21.63
N ILE A 52 -13.16 1.15 -20.63
CA ILE A 52 -12.83 1.75 -19.34
C ILE A 52 -11.79 0.90 -18.59
N CYS A 53 -11.95 -0.43 -18.57
CA CYS A 53 -11.00 -1.33 -17.93
C CYS A 53 -9.63 -1.34 -18.65
N ALA A 54 -9.60 -1.21 -19.98
CA ALA A 54 -8.37 -1.04 -20.73
C ALA A 54 -7.61 0.23 -20.31
N TYR A 55 -8.32 1.36 -20.19
CA TYR A 55 -7.74 2.64 -19.74
C TYR A 55 -7.23 2.58 -18.30
N LEU A 56 -7.96 1.92 -17.39
CA LEU A 56 -7.48 1.73 -16.02
C LEU A 56 -6.25 0.81 -15.96
N ALA A 57 -6.16 -0.17 -16.87
CA ALA A 57 -5.01 -1.05 -16.95
C ALA A 57 -3.75 -0.30 -17.39
N THR A 58 -3.83 0.53 -18.44
CA THR A 58 -2.68 1.31 -18.94
C THR A 58 -2.11 2.23 -17.85
N ILE A 59 -2.98 2.93 -17.10
CA ILE A 59 -2.59 3.73 -15.93
C ILE A 59 -1.85 2.89 -14.89
N LYS A 60 -2.38 1.71 -14.54
CA LYS A 60 -1.77 0.86 -13.51
C LYS A 60 -0.42 0.30 -13.93
N THR A 61 -0.28 -0.05 -15.21
CA THR A 61 0.96 -0.58 -15.77
C THR A 61 1.98 0.52 -16.08
N GLY A 62 1.57 1.79 -16.13
CA GLY A 62 2.44 2.92 -16.44
C GLY A 62 2.77 3.05 -17.93
N TYR A 63 1.89 2.58 -18.81
CA TYR A 63 2.03 2.73 -20.25
C TYR A 63 1.05 3.80 -20.76
N ASP A 64 1.51 4.65 -21.68
CA ASP A 64 0.73 5.76 -22.23
C ASP A 64 0.10 5.42 -23.61
N ASP A 65 -0.10 4.13 -23.90
CA ASP A 65 -0.60 3.65 -25.20
C ASP A 65 -2.07 4.03 -25.47
N LEU A 66 -2.84 4.33 -24.42
CA LEU A 66 -4.28 4.56 -24.52
C LEU A 66 -4.70 5.83 -23.76
N ASP A 67 -4.92 6.90 -24.52
CA ASP A 67 -5.49 8.14 -24.01
C ASP A 67 -6.96 8.01 -23.60
N LEU A 68 -7.40 8.88 -22.69
CA LEU A 68 -8.79 8.97 -22.24
C LEU A 68 -9.77 9.22 -23.41
N SER A 69 -9.38 10.05 -24.39
CA SER A 69 -10.19 10.34 -25.59
C SER A 69 -10.36 9.10 -26.48
N THR A 70 -9.30 8.31 -26.64
CA THR A 70 -9.32 7.07 -27.44
C THR A 70 -10.17 6.00 -26.75
N ALA A 71 -10.03 5.84 -25.43
CA ALA A 71 -10.88 4.94 -24.64
C ALA A 71 -12.36 5.34 -24.70
N GLN A 72 -12.67 6.64 -24.62
CA GLN A 72 -14.03 7.15 -24.71
C GLN A 72 -14.64 6.87 -26.10
N LYS A 73 -13.92 7.13 -27.18
CA LYS A 73 -14.38 6.80 -28.55
C LYS A 73 -14.62 5.30 -28.71
N ALA A 74 -13.74 4.46 -28.19
CA ALA A 74 -13.85 3.01 -28.26
C ALA A 74 -15.00 2.43 -27.41
N SER A 75 -15.38 3.13 -26.33
CA SER A 75 -16.50 2.75 -25.48
C SER A 75 -17.87 3.00 -26.12
N CYS A 76 -17.92 3.82 -27.18
CA CYS A 76 -19.15 4.34 -27.80
C CYS A 76 -20.09 5.08 -26.83
N LEU A 77 -19.59 5.53 -25.68
CA LEU A 77 -20.35 6.32 -24.70
C LEU A 77 -20.19 7.83 -24.95
N GLU A 78 -21.22 8.59 -24.61
CA GLU A 78 -21.13 10.05 -24.53
C GLU A 78 -20.06 10.45 -23.48
N PRO A 79 -19.27 11.53 -23.69
CA PRO A 79 -18.20 11.92 -22.75
C PRO A 79 -18.66 12.06 -21.29
N LYS A 80 -19.90 12.54 -21.06
CA LYS A 80 -20.47 12.69 -19.71
C LYS A 80 -20.73 11.33 -19.06
N ILE A 81 -21.34 10.40 -19.79
CA ILE A 81 -21.63 9.04 -19.32
C ILE A 81 -20.31 8.30 -19.08
N PHE A 82 -19.36 8.40 -20.00
CA PHE A 82 -18.04 7.77 -19.88
C PHE A 82 -17.31 8.17 -18.59
N LYS A 83 -17.24 9.48 -18.30
CA LYS A 83 -16.59 9.99 -17.06
C LYS A 83 -17.30 9.48 -15.81
N ARG A 84 -18.63 9.54 -15.78
CA ARG A 84 -19.43 9.03 -14.67
C ARG A 84 -19.19 7.53 -14.46
N THR A 85 -19.24 6.73 -15.52
CA THR A 85 -18.98 5.28 -15.44
C THR A 85 -17.55 4.98 -15.00
N LEU A 86 -16.55 5.72 -15.49
CA LEU A 86 -15.16 5.59 -15.06
C LEU A 86 -15.01 5.82 -13.54
N GLU A 87 -15.61 6.88 -13.00
CA GLU A 87 -15.62 7.17 -11.57
C GLU A 87 -16.36 6.10 -10.77
N THR A 88 -17.53 5.65 -11.23
CA THR A 88 -18.28 4.58 -10.57
C THR A 88 -17.47 3.28 -10.53
N VAL A 89 -16.81 2.90 -11.63
CA VAL A 89 -15.96 1.70 -11.70
C VAL A 89 -14.75 1.82 -10.76
N LYS A 90 -14.10 2.99 -10.70
CA LYS A 90 -13.00 3.24 -9.75
C LYS A 90 -13.47 3.03 -8.30
N ASN A 91 -14.55 3.71 -7.93
CA ASN A 91 -15.13 3.62 -6.58
C ASN A 91 -15.56 2.18 -6.24
N ALA A 92 -16.14 1.45 -7.19
CA ALA A 92 -16.54 0.06 -7.01
C ALA A 92 -15.33 -0.87 -6.78
N LEU A 93 -14.25 -0.68 -7.54
CA LEU A 93 -13.01 -1.45 -7.39
C LEU A 93 -12.32 -1.15 -6.06
N ASP A 94 -12.35 0.10 -5.62
CA ASP A 94 -11.77 0.52 -4.34
C ASP A 94 -12.61 0.03 -3.15
N ALA A 95 -13.94 0.10 -3.22
CA ALA A 95 -14.83 -0.50 -2.23
C ALA A 95 -14.62 -2.01 -2.11
N LYS A 96 -14.43 -2.71 -3.25
CA LYS A 96 -14.17 -4.14 -3.28
C LYS A 96 -12.80 -4.53 -2.70
N ARG A 97 -11.81 -3.62 -2.75
CA ARG A 97 -10.52 -3.81 -2.05
C ARG A 97 -10.66 -3.73 -0.53
N GLY A 98 -11.84 -3.37 -0.03
CA GLY A 98 -12.14 -3.17 1.39
C GLY A 98 -11.63 -1.82 1.88
N PRO A 99 -12.10 -1.35 3.05
CA PRO A 99 -11.62 -0.14 3.70
C PRO A 99 -10.20 -0.38 4.24
N SER A 100 -9.22 -0.52 3.35
CA SER A 100 -7.86 -0.14 3.69
C SER A 100 -7.89 1.36 3.96
N LEU A 101 -7.57 1.74 5.20
CA LEU A 101 -7.37 3.11 5.72
C LEU A 101 -7.16 4.18 4.63
N PRO A 102 -7.76 5.38 4.79
CA PRO A 102 -7.89 6.42 3.77
C PRO A 102 -6.59 6.56 2.96
N ARG A 103 -6.66 6.00 1.76
CA ARG A 103 -5.59 5.95 0.78
C ARG A 103 -5.64 7.30 0.08
N ASN A 104 -4.76 8.20 0.50
CA ASN A 104 -4.50 9.44 -0.21
C ASN A 104 -3.97 9.02 -1.59
N ASP A 105 -4.80 9.18 -2.61
CA ASP A 105 -4.49 8.82 -3.99
C ASP A 105 -3.39 9.73 -4.54
N SER A 106 -2.17 9.22 -4.53
CA SER A 106 -1.12 9.61 -5.47
C SER A 106 -0.25 8.39 -5.80
N ASN A 107 -0.80 7.52 -6.65
CA ASN A 107 -0.10 6.80 -7.72
C ASN A 107 1.29 6.15 -7.50
N THR A 108 1.68 5.74 -6.29
CA THR A 108 2.90 4.94 -6.09
C THR A 108 2.61 3.52 -5.59
N ARG A 109 2.66 2.61 -6.57
CA ARG A 109 3.14 1.21 -6.51
C ARG A 109 2.92 0.44 -5.20
N SER A 110 1.99 -0.52 -5.23
CA SER A 110 2.20 -1.98 -5.12
C SER A 110 3.29 -2.60 -4.20
N TRP A 111 3.88 -1.87 -3.25
CA TRP A 111 4.92 -2.38 -2.33
C TRP A 111 4.39 -2.74 -0.93
N ARG A 112 3.07 -2.69 -0.69
CA ARG A 112 2.51 -2.44 0.66
C ARG A 112 1.81 -3.60 1.37
N ASP A 113 1.43 -4.69 0.72
CA ASP A 113 0.51 -5.64 1.39
C ASP A 113 1.16 -6.86 2.07
N GLY A 114 2.48 -7.05 1.98
CA GLY A 114 3.21 -8.12 2.70
C GLY A 114 4.22 -7.66 3.76
N ARG A 115 4.70 -6.41 3.70
CA ARG A 115 5.86 -5.94 4.51
C ARG A 115 5.48 -5.11 5.74
N SER A 116 4.23 -5.16 6.21
CA SER A 116 3.67 -4.19 7.18
C SER A 116 4.39 -4.16 8.54
N ARG A 117 4.97 -5.27 9.01
CA ARG A 117 5.68 -5.31 10.30
C ARG A 117 7.12 -4.80 10.18
N GLU A 118 7.89 -5.33 9.24
CA GLU A 118 9.27 -4.91 9.01
C GLU A 118 9.36 -3.44 8.60
N GLN A 119 8.45 -2.97 7.75
CA GLN A 119 8.38 -1.56 7.38
C GLN A 119 8.09 -0.65 8.57
N ARG A 120 7.21 -1.08 9.49
CA ARG A 120 6.97 -0.34 10.73
C ARG A 120 8.21 -0.31 11.61
N MET A 121 8.86 -1.45 11.83
CA MET A 121 10.09 -1.52 12.62
C MET A 121 11.21 -0.66 12.00
N LEU A 122 11.36 -0.69 10.69
CA LEU A 122 12.32 0.13 9.97
C LEU A 122 11.98 1.63 10.12
N ARG A 123 10.70 2.01 9.94
CA ARG A 123 10.25 3.39 10.13
C ARG A 123 10.52 3.87 11.55
N ASP A 124 10.21 3.05 12.54
CA ASP A 124 10.40 3.37 13.95
C ASP A 124 11.90 3.43 14.30
N SER A 125 12.76 2.68 13.59
CA SER A 125 14.22 2.76 13.73
C SER A 125 14.82 4.08 13.24
N PHE A 126 14.12 4.84 12.39
CA PHE A 126 14.56 6.16 11.94
C PHE A 126 14.22 7.29 12.93
N LEU A 127 13.20 7.10 13.77
CA LEU A 127 12.72 8.15 14.67
C LEU A 127 13.81 8.69 15.60
N PRO A 128 14.67 7.86 16.24
CA PRO A 128 15.74 8.37 17.10
C PRO A 128 16.70 9.33 16.37
N ILE A 129 17.03 9.04 15.10
CA ILE A 129 17.92 9.87 14.28
C ILE A 129 17.22 11.21 13.96
N ILE A 130 15.95 11.14 13.54
CA ILE A 130 15.17 12.32 13.15
C ILE A 130 14.93 13.24 14.34
N GLU A 131 14.59 12.69 15.51
CA GLU A 131 14.36 13.44 16.73
C GLU A 131 15.65 14.09 17.24
N LYS A 132 16.77 13.36 17.22
CA LYS A 132 18.09 13.87 17.64
C LYS A 132 18.53 15.07 16.80
N HIS A 133 18.31 15.03 15.48
CA HIS A 133 18.72 16.10 14.57
C HIS A 133 17.59 17.08 14.20
N ARG A 134 16.41 16.96 14.83
CA ARG A 134 15.26 17.85 14.70
C ARG A 134 14.81 18.10 13.25
N LEU A 135 14.69 17.04 12.45
CA LEU A 135 14.27 17.15 11.06
C LEU A 135 12.74 17.23 10.93
N GLY A 136 12.19 18.45 10.84
CA GLY A 136 10.80 18.71 10.42
C GLY A 136 9.73 17.88 11.16
N ARG A 137 8.80 17.27 10.40
CA ARG A 137 7.73 16.41 10.93
C ARG A 137 8.21 14.95 11.00
N PRO A 138 8.51 14.38 12.20
CA PRO A 138 9.27 13.13 12.30
C PRO A 138 8.64 11.93 11.59
N LYS A 139 7.32 11.75 11.73
CA LYS A 139 6.60 10.62 11.11
C LYS A 139 6.62 10.66 9.59
N LEU A 140 6.53 11.86 9.02
CA LEU A 140 6.54 12.06 7.57
C LEU A 140 7.95 11.84 7.02
N VAL A 141 8.95 12.46 7.66
CA VAL A 141 10.36 12.28 7.32
C VAL A 141 10.77 10.82 7.41
N ALA A 142 10.33 10.08 8.44
CA ALA A 142 10.60 8.66 8.57
C ALA A 142 10.03 7.84 7.40
N THR A 143 8.90 8.27 6.84
CA THR A 143 8.29 7.64 5.66
C THR A 143 9.14 7.91 4.41
N TRP A 144 9.60 9.14 4.21
CA TRP A 144 10.51 9.49 3.12
C TRP A 144 11.85 8.75 3.22
N MET A 145 12.44 8.68 4.42
CA MET A 145 13.67 7.91 4.66
C MET A 145 13.49 6.43 4.39
N GLN A 146 12.32 5.87 4.72
CA GLN A 146 11.99 4.49 4.40
C GLN A 146 11.92 4.23 2.88
N TRP A 147 11.37 5.17 2.10
CA TRP A 147 11.34 5.06 0.63
C TRP A 147 12.75 5.06 0.05
N VAL A 148 13.58 6.02 0.47
CA VAL A 148 14.99 6.11 0.04
C VAL A 148 15.76 4.86 0.42
N TYR A 149 15.62 4.40 1.67
CA TYR A 149 16.26 3.17 2.15
C TYR A 149 15.88 1.95 1.30
N SER A 150 14.58 1.78 1.01
CA SER A 150 14.09 0.64 0.25
C SER A 150 14.63 0.65 -1.18
N SER A 151 14.66 1.83 -1.82
CA SER A 151 15.20 2.00 -3.17
C SER A 151 16.72 1.75 -3.23
N MET A 152 17.47 2.22 -2.22
CA MET A 152 18.91 1.96 -2.13
C MET A 152 19.20 0.47 -1.89
N LYS A 153 18.44 -0.17 -0.99
CA LYS A 153 18.60 -1.59 -0.67
C LYS A 153 18.33 -2.48 -1.88
N GLU A 154 17.25 -2.22 -2.63
CA GLU A 154 16.94 -2.95 -3.87
C GLU A 154 18.05 -2.81 -4.92
N TYR A 155 18.62 -1.60 -5.06
CA TYR A 155 19.74 -1.35 -5.96
C TYR A 155 21.02 -2.09 -5.52
N LEU A 156 21.34 -2.08 -4.22
CA LEU A 156 22.49 -2.82 -3.67
C LEU A 156 22.36 -4.33 -3.84
N GLU A 157 21.15 -4.87 -3.64
CA GLU A 157 20.87 -6.29 -3.84
C GLU A 157 21.05 -6.68 -5.32
N ALA A 158 20.67 -5.81 -6.27
CA ALA A 158 20.89 -6.03 -7.69
C ALA A 158 22.38 -6.00 -8.10
N GLU A 159 23.17 -5.11 -7.50
CA GLU A 159 24.61 -4.98 -7.75
C GLU A 159 25.48 -5.93 -6.89
N MET A 160 24.86 -6.76 -6.04
CA MET A 160 25.52 -7.65 -5.08
C MET A 160 26.47 -6.94 -4.10
N ILE A 161 26.22 -5.65 -3.82
CA ILE A 161 27.05 -4.85 -2.92
C ILE A 161 26.51 -5.01 -1.50
N GLN A 162 27.37 -5.44 -0.58
CA GLN A 162 27.02 -5.52 0.84
C GLN A 162 27.18 -4.14 1.50
N ALA A 163 26.09 -3.62 2.09
CA ALA A 163 26.10 -2.45 2.97
C ALA A 163 25.52 -2.84 4.33
N SER A 164 26.03 -2.26 5.41
CA SER A 164 25.37 -2.46 6.71
C SER A 164 24.05 -1.69 6.73
N ASP A 165 23.06 -2.23 7.43
CA ASP A 165 21.77 -1.53 7.62
C ASP A 165 21.98 -0.14 8.23
N GLN A 166 22.97 0.02 9.11
CA GLN A 166 23.27 1.31 9.74
C GLN A 166 23.81 2.32 8.72
N ASP A 167 24.74 1.93 7.84
CA ASP A 167 25.27 2.80 6.79
C ASP A 167 24.14 3.29 5.87
N LEU A 168 23.24 2.38 5.49
CA LEU A 168 22.07 2.68 4.66
C LEU A 168 21.12 3.68 5.33
N ARG A 169 20.86 3.52 6.64
CA ARG A 169 19.97 4.45 7.38
C ARG A 169 20.56 5.85 7.48
N ILE A 170 21.86 5.96 7.72
CA ILE A 170 22.56 7.26 7.82
C ILE A 170 22.67 7.93 6.44
N ALA A 171 22.93 7.16 5.38
CA ALA A 171 22.89 7.65 4.01
C ALA A 171 21.48 8.14 3.61
N ALA A 172 20.43 7.37 3.91
CA ALA A 172 19.04 7.75 3.65
C ALA A 172 18.64 9.02 4.41
N TYR A 173 19.02 9.14 5.68
CA TYR A 173 18.81 10.34 6.49
C TYR A 173 19.45 11.56 5.83
N GLN A 174 20.74 11.48 5.49
CA GLN A 174 21.46 12.62 4.94
C GLN A 174 20.97 12.99 3.54
N TYR A 175 20.56 12.02 2.74
CA TYR A 175 19.95 12.25 1.43
C TYR A 175 18.61 13.00 1.54
N VAL A 176 17.70 12.55 2.41
CA VAL A 176 16.42 13.25 2.67
C VAL A 176 16.67 14.65 3.24
N ALA A 177 17.64 14.80 4.15
CA ALA A 177 18.02 16.10 4.69
C ALA A 177 18.54 17.06 3.60
N GLN A 178 19.24 16.56 2.58
CA GLN A 178 19.66 17.37 1.42
C GLN A 178 18.43 17.85 0.62
N ILE A 179 17.46 16.96 0.33
CA ILE A 179 16.23 17.32 -0.40
C ILE A 179 15.43 18.40 0.34
N LEU A 180 15.31 18.30 1.66
CA LEU A 180 14.58 19.28 2.47
C LEU A 180 15.29 20.65 2.54
N LYS A 181 16.63 20.66 2.51
CA LYS A 181 17.42 21.91 2.52
C LYS A 181 17.35 22.67 1.21
N VAL A 182 17.14 21.99 0.09
CA VAL A 182 16.85 22.65 -1.20
C VAL A 182 15.66 23.61 -1.08
N HIS A 183 14.72 23.33 -0.15
CA HIS A 183 13.54 24.15 0.08
C HIS A 183 13.70 25.16 1.24
N SER A 184 14.78 25.09 2.03
CA SER A 184 15.03 25.98 3.16
C SER A 184 16.42 26.63 3.04
N PRO A 185 16.53 27.80 2.38
CA PRO A 185 17.83 28.43 2.10
C PRO A 185 18.61 28.85 3.35
N GLN A 186 17.97 28.91 4.51
CA GLN A 186 18.62 29.33 5.77
C GLN A 186 19.35 28.20 6.50
N GLN A 187 19.16 26.93 6.12
CA GLN A 187 19.80 25.81 6.82
C GLN A 187 21.09 25.38 6.13
N LYS A 188 22.24 25.68 6.76
CA LYS A 188 23.55 25.17 6.33
C LYS A 188 23.50 23.63 6.20
N PRO A 189 24.02 23.02 5.12
CA PRO A 189 24.04 21.56 4.96
C PRO A 189 24.72 20.93 6.17
N ALA A 190 24.14 19.85 6.68
CA ALA A 190 24.73 19.15 7.80
C ALA A 190 26.00 18.51 7.24
N LYS A 191 27.15 18.82 7.84
CA LYS A 191 28.41 18.21 7.43
C LYS A 191 28.26 16.69 7.62
N SER A 192 28.62 15.91 6.60
CA SER A 192 28.54 14.44 6.64
C SER A 192 29.53 13.84 7.65
N GLU A 193 30.69 14.46 7.84
CA GLU A 193 31.74 13.99 8.76
C GLU A 193 31.28 13.79 10.21
N PRO A 194 30.69 14.79 10.92
CA PRO A 194 30.28 14.61 12.32
C PRO A 194 29.19 13.54 12.47
N LEU A 195 28.30 13.44 11.48
CA LEU A 195 27.26 12.42 11.46
C LEU A 195 27.86 11.01 11.29
N CYS A 196 28.82 10.85 10.39
CA CYS A 196 29.52 9.57 10.19
C CYS A 196 30.25 9.14 11.48
N ALA A 197 30.98 10.07 12.10
CA ALA A 197 31.69 9.81 13.35
C ALA A 197 30.76 9.39 14.49
N GLU A 198 29.63 10.07 14.64
CA GLU A 198 28.64 9.82 15.69
C GLU A 198 28.02 8.42 15.60
N TYR A 199 27.72 7.96 14.37
CA TYR A 199 27.10 6.66 14.13
C TYR A 199 28.12 5.57 13.75
N LYS A 200 29.42 5.81 13.91
CA LYS A 200 30.50 4.87 13.58
C LYS A 200 30.43 4.35 12.13
N VAL A 201 29.99 5.19 11.21
CA VAL A 201 29.92 4.92 9.78
C VAL A 201 31.22 5.40 9.13
N LEU A 202 31.82 4.58 8.27
CA LEU A 202 33.01 4.97 7.51
C LEU A 202 32.65 6.07 6.51
N HIS A 203 33.35 7.20 6.58
CA HIS A 203 33.01 8.39 5.79
C HIS A 203 33.05 8.14 4.27
N HIS A 204 34.07 7.45 3.76
CA HIS A 204 34.19 7.14 2.33
C HIS A 204 33.00 6.29 1.84
N ARG A 205 32.66 5.23 2.59
CA ARG A 205 31.52 4.35 2.28
C ARG A 205 30.19 5.11 2.28
N HIS A 206 30.02 6.02 3.22
CA HIS A 206 28.84 6.88 3.27
C HIS A 206 28.74 7.80 2.05
N MET A 207 29.86 8.35 1.59
CA MET A 207 29.89 9.19 0.38
C MET A 207 29.53 8.38 -0.87
N ASP A 208 30.00 7.13 -0.98
CA ASP A 208 29.62 6.21 -2.06
C ASP A 208 28.11 5.90 -2.04
N LEU A 209 27.56 5.62 -0.86
CA LEU A 209 26.12 5.38 -0.67
C LEU A 209 25.30 6.64 -1.00
N LEU A 210 25.78 7.84 -0.69
CA LEU A 210 25.11 9.08 -1.07
C LEU A 210 25.16 9.32 -2.59
N ALA A 211 26.30 9.04 -3.23
CA ALA A 211 26.42 9.12 -4.68
C ALA A 211 25.48 8.12 -5.38
N MET A 212 25.36 6.92 -4.82
CA MET A 212 24.42 5.90 -5.26
C MET A 212 22.96 6.34 -5.06
N ALA A 213 22.59 6.87 -3.90
CA ALA A 213 21.25 7.38 -3.62
C ALA A 213 20.83 8.42 -4.66
N LYS A 214 21.74 9.32 -5.07
CA LYS A 214 21.48 10.31 -6.15
C LYS A 214 21.17 9.65 -7.50
N ARG A 215 21.71 8.47 -7.78
CA ARG A 215 21.47 7.74 -9.04
C ARG A 215 20.15 6.97 -9.00
N CYS A 216 19.90 6.20 -7.94
CA CYS A 216 18.77 5.28 -7.88
C CYS A 216 17.47 5.90 -7.31
N CYS A 217 17.55 6.93 -6.46
CA CYS A 217 16.38 7.51 -5.78
C CYS A 217 15.76 8.71 -6.53
N LYS A 218 15.91 8.82 -7.85
CA LYS A 218 15.35 9.95 -8.63
C LYS A 218 13.83 10.01 -8.55
N ASP A 219 13.16 8.86 -8.65
CA ASP A 219 11.70 8.75 -8.54
C ASP A 219 11.21 9.12 -7.15
N VAL A 220 11.88 8.58 -6.13
CA VAL A 220 11.60 8.90 -4.72
C VAL A 220 11.81 10.39 -4.45
N THR A 221 12.81 11.02 -5.07
CA THR A 221 13.05 12.46 -4.94
C THR A 221 11.89 13.28 -5.50
N ARG A 222 11.38 12.93 -6.69
CA ARG A 222 10.21 13.59 -7.29
C ARG A 222 8.98 13.45 -6.40
N GLU A 223 8.77 12.27 -5.81
CA GLU A 223 7.64 12.02 -4.91
C GLU A 223 7.75 12.81 -3.59
N ILE A 224 8.96 12.89 -3.01
CA ILE A 224 9.22 13.72 -1.83
C ILE A 224 8.99 15.20 -2.16
N GLN A 225 9.48 15.69 -3.30
CA GLN A 225 9.28 17.07 -3.75
C GLN A 225 7.80 17.40 -3.94
N HIS A 226 7.05 16.54 -4.63
CA HIS A 226 5.60 16.68 -4.76
C HIS A 226 4.89 16.69 -3.40
N SER A 227 5.30 15.81 -2.47
CA SER A 227 4.75 15.80 -1.10
C SER A 227 5.05 17.08 -0.33
N ILE A 228 6.23 17.69 -0.55
CA ILE A 228 6.58 18.99 0.02
C ILE A 228 5.71 20.08 -0.58
N GLU A 229 5.58 20.15 -1.91
CA GLU A 229 4.74 21.12 -2.63
C GLU A 229 3.29 21.05 -2.14
N GLU A 230 2.71 19.85 -2.06
CA GLU A 230 1.35 19.62 -1.55
C GLU A 230 1.19 20.15 -0.11
N LEU A 231 2.20 19.98 0.75
CA LEU A 231 2.19 20.50 2.11
C LEU A 231 2.34 22.02 2.15
N THR A 232 3.16 22.60 1.27
CA THR A 232 3.30 24.06 1.18
C THR A 232 2.03 24.73 0.69
N GLU A 233 1.33 24.14 -0.29
CA GLU A 233 0.03 24.64 -0.75
C GLU A 233 -1.04 24.61 0.35
N LYS A 234 -1.06 23.54 1.16
CA LYS A 234 -2.00 23.39 2.27
C LYS A 234 -1.72 24.39 3.40
N VAL A 235 -0.47 24.80 3.60
CA VAL A 235 -0.10 25.80 4.62
C VAL A 235 -0.35 27.22 4.13
N GLY A 236 -0.16 27.49 2.83
CA GLY A 236 -0.31 28.82 2.24
C GLY A 236 -1.75 29.27 2.02
N LYS A 237 -2.71 28.34 1.91
CA LYS A 237 -4.14 28.69 1.83
C LYS A 237 -4.64 29.01 3.25
N PRO A 238 -4.94 30.29 3.58
CA PRO A 238 -5.51 30.61 4.88
C PRO A 238 -6.77 29.75 5.02
N ALA A 239 -6.84 28.95 6.09
CA ALA A 239 -8.00 28.13 6.36
C ALA A 239 -9.24 29.01 6.15
N PRO A 240 -10.22 28.60 5.31
CA PRO A 240 -11.38 29.43 5.03
C PRO A 240 -11.92 29.82 6.39
N THR A 241 -11.82 31.11 6.71
CA THR A 241 -12.31 31.66 7.95
C THR A 241 -13.77 31.30 7.94
N ARG A 242 -14.08 30.26 8.71
CA ARG A 242 -15.42 29.75 8.87
C ARG A 242 -16.11 30.88 9.60
N SER A 243 -16.63 31.83 8.83
CA SER A 243 -17.45 32.94 9.29
C SER A 243 -18.66 32.27 9.89
N SER A 244 -18.54 31.97 11.18
CA SER A 244 -19.62 31.62 12.06
C SER A 244 -20.46 32.88 12.26
N ALA A 245 -21.03 33.39 11.16
CA ALA A 245 -22.27 34.12 11.21
C ALA A 245 -23.32 33.07 11.59
N ARG A 246 -23.48 32.87 12.91
CA ARG A 246 -24.73 32.41 13.50
C ARG A 246 -25.80 33.44 13.11
N LEU A 247 -26.35 33.31 11.90
CA LEU A 247 -27.66 33.85 11.61
C LEU A 247 -28.64 32.85 12.19
N SER A 248 -29.22 33.25 13.32
CA SER A 248 -30.38 32.64 13.94
C SER A 248 -31.46 32.38 12.86
N PRO A 249 -32.10 31.19 12.84
CA PRO A 249 -33.28 30.99 12.04
C PRO A 249 -34.45 31.70 12.74
N SER A 250 -34.66 32.97 12.39
CA SER A 250 -35.88 33.68 12.75
C SER A 250 -37.02 33.11 11.93
N LYS A 251 -38.00 32.56 12.66
CA LYS A 251 -39.35 32.21 12.22
C LYS A 251 -39.92 33.29 11.29
N SER A 252 -40.24 32.91 10.06
CA SER A 252 -41.18 33.64 9.22
C SER A 252 -42.35 32.72 8.93
N THR A 253 -43.43 32.99 9.65
CA THR A 253 -44.79 32.54 9.40
C THR A 253 -45.19 32.94 7.98
N SER A 254 -45.34 31.98 7.06
CA SER A 254 -45.97 32.22 5.76
C SER A 254 -47.45 31.87 5.85
N THR A 255 -48.24 32.91 5.67
CA THR A 255 -49.69 32.96 5.63
C THR A 255 -50.25 32.12 4.48
N VAL A 256 -51.37 31.48 4.78
CA VAL A 256 -52.31 30.80 3.88
C VAL A 256 -52.86 31.76 2.82
N ALA A 257 -52.89 31.34 1.56
CA ALA A 257 -53.90 31.75 0.58
C ALA A 257 -53.98 30.74 -0.60
N GLN A 258 -55.17 30.12 -0.69
CA GLN A 258 -55.96 29.79 -1.90
C GLN A 258 -55.33 28.90 -3.00
N ALA A 259 -55.79 27.65 -3.19
CA ALA A 259 -57.06 27.18 -3.77
C ALA A 259 -57.08 27.18 -5.32
N THR A 260 -57.29 25.98 -5.89
CA THR A 260 -57.94 25.64 -7.20
C THR A 260 -57.27 26.19 -8.48
N THR A 261 -57.09 25.51 -9.62
CA THR A 261 -57.90 24.52 -10.36
C THR A 261 -57.10 24.04 -11.59
N VAL A 262 -57.31 22.78 -12.00
CA VAL A 262 -57.54 22.25 -13.37
C VAL A 262 -56.77 22.87 -14.55
N GLU A 263 -56.02 22.07 -15.32
CA GLU A 263 -56.40 21.59 -16.68
C GLU A 263 -55.18 21.20 -17.53
N THR A 264 -55.28 19.97 -18.03
CA THR A 264 -54.38 19.32 -18.99
C THR A 264 -54.89 19.64 -20.39
N ASP A 265 -54.07 20.21 -21.28
CA ASP A 265 -53.81 19.72 -22.65
C ASP A 265 -53.23 20.77 -23.61
N ARG A 266 -52.21 20.31 -24.37
CA ARG A 266 -51.96 20.57 -25.81
C ARG A 266 -51.13 21.81 -26.29
N PRO A 267 -50.55 21.72 -27.52
CA PRO A 267 -49.14 22.06 -27.75
C PRO A 267 -48.87 23.01 -28.96
N VAL A 268 -47.58 23.18 -29.29
CA VAL A 268 -47.02 23.69 -30.57
C VAL A 268 -47.16 25.20 -30.83
N SER A 269 -46.04 25.94 -30.81
CA SER A 269 -45.33 26.49 -32.00
C SER A 269 -44.46 27.71 -31.66
N PRO A 270 -43.46 28.06 -32.51
CA PRO A 270 -42.32 28.91 -32.18
C PRO A 270 -42.48 30.35 -32.69
N ASN A 271 -41.72 31.29 -32.12
CA ASN A 271 -41.23 32.49 -32.81
C ASN A 271 -39.98 32.99 -32.07
N LYS A 272 -38.78 33.05 -32.68
CA LYS A 272 -38.31 34.04 -33.67
C LYS A 272 -38.53 35.49 -33.22
N SER A 273 -37.45 36.14 -32.82
CA SER A 273 -37.07 37.56 -33.02
C SER A 273 -36.22 38.00 -31.81
N ALA A 274 -34.94 38.34 -31.96
CA ALA A 274 -34.34 39.48 -32.65
C ALA A 274 -33.81 40.49 -31.60
N MET A 275 -32.50 40.68 -31.66
CA MET A 275 -31.76 41.93 -31.45
C MET A 275 -32.16 42.85 -30.28
N ARG A 276 -31.25 43.02 -29.33
CA ARG A 276 -30.54 44.31 -29.14
C ARG A 276 -29.38 44.19 -28.15
N ALA A 277 -28.34 44.94 -28.47
CA ALA A 277 -27.05 44.99 -27.81
C ALA A 277 -27.04 46.04 -26.65
N PRO A 278 -25.90 46.64 -26.28
CA PRO A 278 -25.22 46.46 -25.00
C PRO A 278 -25.41 47.66 -24.05
N GLY A 279 -25.30 47.41 -22.74
CA GLY A 279 -25.38 48.45 -21.71
C GLY A 279 -24.24 48.36 -20.73
N ALA A 280 -23.22 49.19 -20.95
CA ALA A 280 -22.18 49.48 -20.00
C ALA A 280 -22.73 50.27 -18.80
N SER A 281 -22.38 49.90 -17.57
CA SER A 281 -22.13 50.86 -16.50
C SER A 281 -21.39 50.21 -15.32
N ARG A 282 -20.17 50.73 -15.07
CA ARG A 282 -19.52 50.74 -13.75
C ARG A 282 -20.23 51.78 -12.86
N PRO A 283 -20.14 51.65 -11.52
CA PRO A 283 -19.35 52.65 -10.77
C PRO A 283 -18.54 52.03 -9.59
N LEU A 284 -17.26 52.41 -9.45
CA LEU A 284 -16.69 53.34 -8.44
C LEU A 284 -16.73 52.80 -6.99
N LYS A 285 -15.58 52.30 -6.51
CA LYS A 285 -14.62 53.01 -5.62
C LYS A 285 -15.24 53.48 -4.30
N ARG A 286 -14.87 52.82 -3.20
CA ARG A 286 -14.71 53.48 -1.90
C ARG A 286 -13.46 52.95 -1.21
N ALA A 287 -12.42 53.78 -1.22
CA ALA A 287 -11.28 53.69 -0.33
C ALA A 287 -11.68 54.33 1.00
N VAL A 288 -11.33 53.70 2.11
CA VAL A 288 -11.34 54.31 3.44
C VAL A 288 -10.00 53.98 4.08
N SER A 289 -9.18 55.02 4.17
CA SER A 289 -7.99 55.12 5.01
C SER A 289 -8.41 55.46 6.44
N PHE A 290 -7.73 54.90 7.43
CA PHE A 290 -7.64 55.50 8.77
C PHE A 290 -6.18 55.66 9.16
N HIS A 291 -5.91 56.89 9.59
CA HIS A 291 -4.62 57.45 10.01
C HIS A 291 -4.39 57.16 11.49
N GLU A 292 -3.10 57.04 11.85
CA GLU A 292 -2.53 57.05 13.20
C GLU A 292 -2.91 58.31 14.01
N ASP A 293 -3.12 58.18 15.32
CA ASP A 293 -2.21 58.70 16.38
C ASP A 293 -2.86 58.71 17.79
N ALA A 294 -2.16 58.05 18.73
CA ALA A 294 -1.93 58.20 20.20
C ALA A 294 -2.68 59.25 21.08
N PRO A 295 -2.47 59.32 22.44
CA PRO A 295 -2.00 58.34 23.46
C PRO A 295 -2.87 58.31 24.76
N GLU A 296 -2.45 57.44 25.71
CA GLU A 296 -2.55 57.54 27.19
C GLU A 296 -3.89 57.92 27.89
N ASP A 297 -4.50 56.97 28.62
CA ASP A 297 -4.45 56.97 30.10
C ASP A 297 -5.19 55.75 30.73
N THR A 298 -4.57 55.21 31.78
CA THR A 298 -5.06 54.11 32.63
C THR A 298 -6.15 54.56 33.63
N PRO A 299 -6.55 53.78 34.66
CA PRO A 299 -7.09 52.42 34.72
C PRO A 299 -8.45 52.41 35.46
N SER A 300 -9.23 51.32 35.35
CA SER A 300 -10.13 50.77 36.39
C SER A 300 -11.33 50.08 35.76
N LYS A 301 -11.50 48.78 36.03
CA LYS A 301 -12.79 48.07 36.15
C LYS A 301 -12.55 46.58 36.47
N PRO A 302 -13.53 45.89 37.07
CA PRO A 302 -13.31 45.16 38.31
C PRO A 302 -13.34 43.64 38.14
N LYS A 303 -12.63 42.99 39.06
CA LYS A 303 -12.96 41.73 39.76
C LYS A 303 -14.15 40.95 39.15
N ARG A 304 -13.86 40.03 38.21
CA ARG A 304 -14.80 38.97 37.83
C ARG A 304 -14.55 37.73 38.68
N LEU A 305 -15.56 37.42 39.48
CA LEU A 305 -15.73 36.25 40.31
C LEU A 305 -15.47 34.96 39.50
N ARG A 306 -14.58 34.13 40.05
CA ARG A 306 -14.49 32.70 39.74
C ARG A 306 -15.80 32.04 40.17
N THR A 307 -16.59 31.55 39.23
CA THR A 307 -17.59 30.53 39.50
C THR A 307 -16.98 29.17 39.19
N SER A 308 -16.79 28.40 40.25
CA SER A 308 -16.50 26.97 40.23
C SER A 308 -17.62 26.21 39.53
N SER A 309 -17.33 25.49 38.45
CA SER A 309 -18.22 24.47 37.91
C SER A 309 -17.91 23.12 38.58
N PRO A 310 -18.92 22.37 39.06
CA PRO A 310 -18.74 21.07 39.67
C PRO A 310 -19.04 19.97 38.63
N TYR A 311 -18.02 19.31 38.12
CA TYR A 311 -18.17 17.96 37.58
C TYR A 311 -17.01 17.10 38.08
N LYS A 312 -17.25 16.46 39.23
CA LYS A 312 -16.52 15.28 39.68
C LYS A 312 -16.79 14.17 38.66
N THR A 313 -15.81 13.88 37.82
CA THR A 313 -15.72 12.57 37.17
C THR A 313 -15.10 11.58 38.15
N PRO A 314 -15.63 10.35 38.28
CA PRO A 314 -15.06 9.35 39.17
C PRO A 314 -13.67 8.96 38.66
N PHE A 315 -12.72 8.97 39.60
CA PHE A 315 -11.32 8.60 39.46
C PHE A 315 -11.23 7.17 38.87
N THR A 316 -10.81 7.06 37.62
CA THR A 316 -10.43 5.77 37.05
C THR A 316 -9.10 5.38 37.65
N ARG A 317 -9.09 4.32 38.46
CA ARG A 317 -7.87 3.67 38.94
C ARG A 317 -6.98 3.34 37.75
N THR A 318 -5.74 3.81 37.81
CA THR A 318 -4.70 3.51 36.83
C THR A 318 -4.39 2.02 36.86
N ALA A 319 -4.12 1.44 35.68
CA ALA A 319 -3.87 0.02 35.50
C ALA A 319 -2.70 -0.53 36.35
N ASP A 320 -1.81 0.33 36.85
CA ASP A 320 -0.72 -0.02 37.77
C ASP A 320 -1.19 -0.39 39.19
N GLU A 321 -2.38 0.04 39.63
CA GLU A 321 -2.92 -0.41 40.93
C GLU A 321 -3.55 -1.79 40.86
N LEU A 322 -3.89 -2.30 39.67
CA LEU A 322 -4.55 -3.61 39.52
C LEU A 322 -3.58 -4.81 39.57
N TYR A 323 -2.26 -4.57 39.59
CA TYR A 323 -1.24 -5.63 39.57
C TYR A 323 -0.49 -5.83 40.90
N LYS A 324 -0.88 -5.14 41.99
CA LYS A 324 -0.18 -5.29 43.28
C LYS A 324 -0.59 -6.52 44.09
N ASP A 325 -1.73 -7.15 43.81
CA ASP A 325 -2.25 -8.28 44.60
C ASP A 325 -2.39 -9.57 43.79
N VAL A 326 -1.31 -10.01 43.13
CA VAL A 326 -1.22 -11.37 42.61
C VAL A 326 -0.56 -12.27 43.67
N PRO A 327 -1.26 -13.28 44.24
CA PRO A 327 -0.64 -14.21 45.16
C PRO A 327 0.47 -15.01 44.46
N LYS A 328 1.66 -15.03 45.08
CA LYS A 328 2.80 -15.84 44.65
C LYS A 328 2.40 -17.32 44.56
N THR A 329 2.22 -17.84 43.35
CA THR A 329 2.17 -19.27 43.08
C THR A 329 3.51 -19.92 43.45
N PRO A 330 3.52 -21.04 44.19
CA PRO A 330 4.75 -21.77 44.52
C PRO A 330 5.39 -22.34 43.24
N ALA A 331 6.71 -22.23 43.16
CA ALA A 331 7.51 -22.68 42.03
C ALA A 331 7.34 -24.19 41.79
N PRO A 332 7.21 -24.65 40.53
CA PRO A 332 7.24 -26.08 40.22
C PRO A 332 8.65 -26.63 40.46
N ALA A 333 8.72 -27.74 41.18
CA ALA A 333 9.93 -28.48 41.46
C ALA A 333 10.62 -28.89 40.15
N VAL A 334 11.85 -28.41 39.97
CA VAL A 334 12.73 -28.78 38.86
C VAL A 334 13.21 -30.21 39.07
N LEU A 335 12.64 -31.15 38.32
CA LEU A 335 13.22 -32.48 38.13
C LEU A 335 14.45 -32.34 37.22
N GLN A 336 15.64 -32.45 37.82
CA GLN A 336 16.89 -32.58 37.06
C GLN A 336 17.00 -34.00 36.47
N PRO A 337 17.27 -34.15 35.16
CA PRO A 337 17.68 -35.43 34.60
C PRO A 337 19.16 -35.67 34.94
N ARG A 338 19.42 -36.71 35.75
CA ARG A 338 20.76 -37.30 35.90
C ARG A 338 21.20 -37.93 34.58
N TYR A 339 22.16 -37.32 33.89
CA TYR A 339 22.95 -38.02 32.89
C TYR A 339 24.26 -38.50 33.52
N ALA A 340 24.43 -39.82 33.51
CA ALA A 340 25.63 -40.51 33.93
C ALA A 340 26.79 -40.17 32.98
N ARG A 341 27.87 -39.62 33.54
CA ARG A 341 29.16 -39.44 32.89
C ARG A 341 29.82 -40.81 32.75
N LYS A 342 30.08 -41.26 31.53
CA LYS A 342 30.98 -42.38 31.24
C LYS A 342 32.32 -41.78 30.81
N ASP A 343 33.32 -41.94 31.66
CA ASP A 343 34.71 -41.64 31.34
C ASP A 343 35.26 -42.71 30.38
N PRO A 344 36.09 -42.36 29.38
CA PRO A 344 37.00 -43.30 28.74
C PRO A 344 38.38 -43.29 29.42
N PRO A 345 39.09 -44.44 29.39
CA PRO A 345 40.32 -44.67 30.15
C PRO A 345 41.54 -44.02 29.48
N GLY A 346 42.52 -43.73 30.34
CA GLY A 346 43.78 -43.11 29.96
C GLY A 346 44.71 -43.98 29.14
N SER A 347 45.65 -43.29 28.50
CA SER A 347 46.88 -43.84 27.97
C SER A 347 48.04 -42.95 28.38
N ASP A 348 48.89 -43.53 29.21
CA ASP A 348 50.20 -43.07 29.64
C ASP A 348 51.22 -43.02 28.49
N ALA A 349 52.35 -42.35 28.79
CA ALA A 349 53.62 -42.19 28.07
C ALA A 349 53.68 -40.99 27.12
N GLY A 350 54.60 -40.03 27.22
CA GLY A 350 55.84 -39.90 28.00
C GLY A 350 56.84 -39.09 27.17
N SER A 351 57.59 -38.18 27.83
CA SER A 351 58.81 -37.49 27.34
C SER A 351 58.63 -36.43 26.23
N ASP A 352 59.24 -35.25 26.21
CA ASP A 352 60.47 -34.71 26.80
C ASP A 352 60.44 -33.15 26.81
N PRO A 353 61.29 -32.47 27.63
CA PRO A 353 61.38 -31.01 27.69
C PRO A 353 62.65 -30.43 27.03
N ASN A 354 62.50 -29.40 26.21
CA ASN A 354 63.54 -28.43 25.82
C ASN A 354 62.82 -27.08 25.59
N LYS A 355 62.98 -26.00 26.36
CA LYS A 355 64.16 -25.22 26.79
C LYS A 355 64.79 -24.38 25.67
N SER A 356 64.29 -23.14 25.54
CA SER A 356 64.97 -21.89 25.14
C SER A 356 63.87 -20.84 24.95
N ASP A 357 63.66 -19.81 25.77
CA ASP A 357 64.55 -18.77 26.30
C ASP A 357 65.07 -17.78 25.23
N LEU A 358 64.93 -16.48 25.57
CA LEU A 358 65.40 -15.25 24.90
C LEU A 358 64.62 -14.83 23.62
N GLY A 359 64.26 -13.56 23.37
CA GLY A 359 64.53 -12.26 23.99
C GLY A 359 63.55 -11.24 23.38
N SER A 360 63.19 -10.16 24.08
CA SER A 360 63.93 -8.90 24.18
C SER A 360 63.83 -8.00 22.92
N GLY A 361 63.07 -6.91 23.04
CA GLY A 361 63.58 -5.57 22.69
C GLY A 361 63.06 -4.84 21.44
N SER A 362 62.85 -3.53 21.67
CA SER A 362 62.75 -2.38 20.74
C SER A 362 61.40 -2.19 20.02
N GLU A 363 60.64 -1.10 20.19
CA GLU A 363 60.96 0.33 20.38
C GLU A 363 61.75 0.92 19.21
N VAL A 364 61.05 1.47 18.21
CA VAL A 364 61.58 2.49 17.30
C VAL A 364 60.44 3.45 16.90
N GLU A 365 60.49 4.65 17.49
CA GLU A 365 59.97 5.89 16.92
C GLU A 365 60.70 6.26 15.61
N ARG A 366 59.96 6.82 14.65
CA ARG A 366 60.44 7.76 13.61
C ARG A 366 59.19 8.39 13.01
N GLU A 367 58.81 9.61 13.39
CA GLU A 367 59.40 10.90 13.05
C GLU A 367 59.44 11.17 11.53
N LEU A 368 58.42 11.94 11.12
CA LEU A 368 58.37 13.06 10.15
C LEU A 368 59.41 13.10 9.02
N GLN A 369 58.91 13.25 7.78
CA GLN A 369 59.42 14.28 6.88
C GLN A 369 58.40 14.67 5.81
N ASP A 370 58.15 15.98 5.76
CA ASP A 370 57.49 16.74 4.71
C ASP A 370 58.26 16.65 3.38
N VAL A 371 57.54 16.55 2.26
CA VAL A 371 57.99 17.10 0.96
C VAL A 371 56.77 17.70 0.26
N ALA A 372 56.89 18.99 -0.05
CA ALA A 372 55.95 19.78 -0.82
C ALA A 372 56.22 19.69 -2.34
N THR A 373 55.31 20.32 -3.09
CA THR A 373 55.45 20.90 -4.44
C THR A 373 55.22 20.03 -5.70
N SER A 374 54.04 20.29 -6.30
CA SER A 374 53.79 20.76 -7.68
C SER A 374 54.18 19.92 -8.90
N SER A 375 53.16 19.59 -9.70
CA SER A 375 53.09 19.67 -11.19
C SER A 375 51.64 19.29 -11.56
N GLU A 376 50.76 20.17 -12.02
CA GLU A 376 50.68 20.79 -13.36
C GLU A 376 50.92 19.78 -14.50
N SER A 377 49.84 19.24 -15.04
CA SER A 377 49.72 18.58 -16.35
C SER A 377 48.21 18.47 -16.61
N GLU A 378 47.61 19.46 -17.26
CA GLU A 378 47.54 19.61 -18.71
C GLU A 378 46.53 18.65 -19.36
N GLU A 379 45.54 19.32 -19.91
CA GLU A 379 44.37 18.93 -20.66
C GLU A 379 44.77 18.12 -21.91
N GLN A 380 44.29 16.88 -22.05
CA GLN A 380 44.34 16.19 -23.33
C GLN A 380 43.07 15.36 -23.55
N ALA A 381 42.17 15.93 -24.35
CA ALA A 381 41.08 15.23 -25.01
C ALA A 381 41.66 14.36 -26.14
N PRO A 382 41.22 13.10 -26.29
CA PRO A 382 41.38 12.39 -27.54
C PRO A 382 40.09 12.41 -28.35
N GLU A 383 40.23 13.10 -29.49
CA GLU A 383 39.64 12.86 -30.80
C GLU A 383 38.65 11.70 -31.00
N LEU A 384 37.55 12.08 -31.63
CA LEU A 384 36.61 11.27 -32.36
C LEU A 384 37.28 10.58 -33.56
N HIS A 385 37.22 9.25 -33.63
CA HIS A 385 37.35 8.52 -34.90
C HIS A 385 36.03 7.83 -35.28
N PRO A 386 35.56 7.99 -36.54
CA PRO A 386 34.34 7.36 -37.02
C PRO A 386 34.65 5.95 -37.54
N TYR A 387 34.08 4.92 -36.91
CA TYR A 387 34.09 3.57 -37.50
C TYR A 387 32.82 3.32 -38.30
N ARG A 388 33.08 3.23 -39.60
CA ARG A 388 32.20 2.86 -40.70
C ARG A 388 31.96 1.35 -40.70
N GLU A 389 30.71 1.01 -41.00
CA GLU A 389 30.13 -0.24 -41.52
C GLU A 389 31.05 -1.46 -41.67
N SER A 390 30.61 -2.59 -41.11
CA SER A 390 30.45 -3.86 -41.85
C SER A 390 29.64 -4.87 -41.04
N SER A 391 28.42 -5.14 -41.50
CA SER A 391 27.67 -6.36 -41.15
C SER A 391 28.30 -7.56 -41.86
N PRO A 392 28.32 -8.73 -41.20
CA PRO A 392 28.03 -9.97 -41.88
C PRO A 392 26.86 -10.68 -41.22
N GLY A 393 25.88 -11.04 -42.05
CA GLY A 393 24.67 -11.74 -41.64
C GLY A 393 24.95 -13.11 -41.03
N MET A 394 24.17 -13.43 -40.00
CA MET A 394 24.04 -14.78 -39.48
C MET A 394 22.59 -15.24 -39.65
N THR A 395 22.48 -16.08 -40.65
CA THR A 395 21.46 -17.07 -41.00
C THR A 395 20.50 -17.53 -39.89
N LEU A 396 19.22 -17.35 -40.20
CA LEU A 396 18.05 -18.18 -39.90
C LEU A 396 18.31 -19.57 -39.29
N PHE A 397 18.05 -19.74 -37.99
CA PHE A 397 17.69 -21.05 -37.44
C PHE A 397 16.17 -21.25 -37.58
N ARG A 398 15.80 -21.95 -38.66
CA ARG A 398 14.49 -22.58 -38.82
C ARG A 398 14.38 -23.75 -37.86
N THR A 399 13.40 -23.70 -36.95
CA THR A 399 12.94 -24.88 -36.20
C THR A 399 12.10 -25.78 -37.10
N PRO A 400 12.18 -27.12 -36.96
CA PRO A 400 11.57 -28.04 -37.91
C PRO A 400 10.05 -28.17 -37.70
N ARG A 401 9.34 -27.92 -38.80
CA ARG A 401 7.93 -28.16 -39.06
C ARG A 401 7.66 -29.67 -39.05
N LYS A 402 6.92 -30.15 -38.04
CA LYS A 402 6.46 -31.54 -37.97
C LYS A 402 5.33 -31.73 -38.99
N HIS A 403 5.66 -32.37 -40.11
CA HIS A 403 4.71 -32.77 -41.14
C HIS A 403 4.03 -34.08 -40.75
N ASN A 404 2.72 -34.13 -41.01
CA ASN A 404 1.87 -35.30 -40.97
C ASN A 404 2.42 -36.43 -41.86
N GLY A 405 2.37 -37.66 -41.35
CA GLY A 405 2.41 -38.90 -42.11
C GLY A 405 1.22 -39.78 -41.70
N PRO A 406 0.57 -40.49 -42.64
CA PRO A 406 -0.76 -41.07 -42.47
C PRO A 406 -0.76 -42.53 -42.02
N GLY A 407 -1.87 -42.95 -41.41
CA GLY A 407 -2.43 -44.31 -41.52
C GLY A 407 -1.79 -45.41 -40.68
N GLN A 408 -2.52 -45.87 -39.66
CA GLN A 408 -2.82 -47.31 -39.54
C GLN A 408 -3.95 -47.57 -38.55
N ASP A 409 -5.00 -48.21 -39.07
CA ASP A 409 -6.09 -48.84 -38.35
C ASP A 409 -5.57 -49.85 -37.32
N GLN A 410 -5.98 -49.74 -36.06
CA GLN A 410 -6.19 -50.90 -35.20
C GLN A 410 -7.45 -50.72 -34.36
N ARG A 411 -8.44 -51.55 -34.70
CA ARG A 411 -9.61 -51.90 -33.90
C ARG A 411 -9.15 -52.64 -32.64
N THR A 412 -9.69 -52.25 -31.48
CA THR A 412 -9.87 -53.15 -30.32
C THR A 412 -11.14 -52.78 -29.54
N PRO A 413 -11.73 -53.73 -28.78
CA PRO A 413 -13.18 -53.87 -28.67
C PRO A 413 -13.79 -53.30 -27.38
N TYR A 414 -15.13 -53.26 -27.43
CA TYR A 414 -16.14 -53.22 -26.37
C TYR A 414 -15.77 -53.65 -24.94
N VAL A 415 -16.67 -53.28 -24.00
CA VAL A 415 -16.87 -53.77 -22.60
C VAL A 415 -16.36 -52.77 -21.53
N LYS A 416 -17.07 -52.28 -20.50
CA LYS A 416 -18.32 -52.65 -19.78
C LYS A 416 -18.88 -51.41 -19.06
N LYS A 417 -20.21 -51.30 -18.98
CA LYS A 417 -20.95 -50.43 -18.03
C LYS A 417 -20.77 -50.94 -16.59
N PRO A 418 -20.75 -50.08 -15.55
CA PRO A 418 -21.00 -50.50 -14.18
C PRO A 418 -22.52 -50.56 -13.88
N PRO A 419 -22.96 -51.43 -12.95
CA PRO A 419 -24.36 -51.77 -12.75
C PRO A 419 -25.13 -50.77 -11.87
N ALA A 420 -26.43 -50.70 -12.11
CA ALA A 420 -27.42 -50.10 -11.24
C ALA A 420 -27.83 -51.10 -10.14
N ALA A 421 -27.72 -50.68 -8.87
CA ALA A 421 -28.50 -51.28 -7.78
C ALA A 421 -28.62 -50.29 -6.61
N MET A 422 -29.87 -49.87 -6.37
CA MET A 422 -30.53 -49.69 -5.08
C MET A 422 -29.74 -49.07 -3.93
N LEU A 423 -30.06 -47.82 -3.58
CA LEU A 423 -30.43 -47.49 -2.21
C LEU A 423 -31.51 -46.41 -2.21
N GLN A 424 -32.64 -46.79 -1.63
CA GLN A 424 -33.78 -45.96 -1.28
C GLN A 424 -33.37 -44.87 -0.28
N ARG A 425 -33.91 -43.66 -0.42
CA ARG A 425 -34.51 -42.90 0.70
C ARG A 425 -35.16 -41.61 0.18
N SER A 426 -36.49 -41.70 0.03
CA SER A 426 -37.50 -40.72 0.44
C SER A 426 -37.16 -39.22 0.41
N SER A 427 -37.75 -38.54 -0.57
CA SER A 427 -38.18 -37.14 -0.50
C SER A 427 -39.26 -36.93 0.57
N PRO A 428 -39.38 -35.71 1.10
CA PRO A 428 -40.61 -34.93 0.93
C PRO A 428 -40.27 -33.47 0.59
N SER A 429 -41.13 -32.60 0.09
CA SER A 429 -42.46 -32.62 -0.50
C SER A 429 -42.49 -31.29 -1.25
N SER A 430 -42.98 -31.27 -2.49
CA SER A 430 -43.39 -30.01 -3.11
C SER A 430 -44.60 -29.51 -2.32
N LEU A 431 -44.68 -28.20 -2.16
CA LEU A 431 -45.84 -27.53 -1.60
C LEU A 431 -46.21 -26.47 -2.62
N ASP A 432 -47.14 -26.87 -3.48
CA ASP A 432 -47.96 -25.99 -4.31
C ASP A 432 -48.68 -25.02 -3.37
N PHE A 433 -48.42 -23.73 -3.55
CA PHE A 433 -49.18 -22.66 -2.90
C PHE A 433 -50.09 -22.06 -3.96
N ASP A 434 -51.31 -22.56 -3.99
CA ASP A 434 -52.45 -22.02 -4.72
C ASP A 434 -53.48 -21.63 -3.66
N GLY A 435 -53.87 -20.35 -3.60
CA GLY A 435 -54.87 -19.88 -2.64
C GLY A 435 -55.06 -18.35 -2.64
N PRO A 436 -56.29 -17.87 -2.36
CA PRO A 436 -56.96 -16.85 -3.17
C PRO A 436 -57.03 -15.45 -2.51
N GLU A 437 -57.43 -14.46 -3.33
CA GLU A 437 -57.97 -13.15 -2.91
C GLU A 437 -59.03 -13.29 -1.80
N PRO A 438 -59.08 -12.28 -0.91
CA PRO A 438 -60.39 -11.78 -0.50
C PRO A 438 -60.49 -10.25 -0.52
N ASP A 439 -61.60 -9.81 -1.09
CA ASP A 439 -62.17 -8.47 -0.99
C ASP A 439 -62.59 -8.11 0.45
N ALA A 440 -62.45 -6.81 0.73
CA ALA A 440 -63.26 -5.93 1.59
C ALA A 440 -64.02 -6.50 2.80
N ALA A 441 -63.65 -6.01 4.00
CA ALA A 441 -64.61 -5.60 5.03
C ALA A 441 -63.99 -4.57 5.98
N GLU A 442 -64.69 -3.45 6.14
CA GLU A 442 -64.49 -2.46 7.19
C GLU A 442 -64.70 -3.08 8.58
N GLY A 443 -63.92 -2.64 9.56
CA GLY A 443 -64.02 -3.08 10.95
C GLY A 443 -63.25 -2.15 11.87
N ASP A 444 -63.94 -1.11 12.32
CA ASP A 444 -63.55 -0.21 13.41
C ASP A 444 -63.44 -1.00 14.73
N GLY A 445 -62.42 -0.69 15.53
CA GLY A 445 -62.09 -1.46 16.73
C GLY A 445 -60.84 -0.96 17.44
N GLU A 446 -60.96 0.17 18.12
CA GLU A 446 -60.13 0.51 19.28
C GLU A 446 -60.13 -0.67 20.27
N LEU A 447 -58.95 -1.06 20.77
CA LEU A 447 -58.74 -1.39 22.18
C LEU A 447 -57.24 -1.46 22.49
N GLU A 448 -56.84 -0.68 23.48
CA GLU A 448 -55.62 -0.78 24.27
C GLU A 448 -55.35 -2.22 24.74
N ASN A 449 -54.10 -2.68 24.68
CA ASN A 449 -53.37 -3.01 25.91
C ASN A 449 -51.88 -3.27 25.62
N GLY A 450 -51.03 -2.75 26.51
CA GLY A 450 -49.58 -2.86 26.41
C GLY A 450 -49.08 -4.28 26.67
N GLN A 451 -48.09 -4.68 25.88
CA GLN A 451 -47.16 -5.73 26.27
C GLN A 451 -45.79 -5.36 25.72
N GLU A 452 -44.90 -4.94 26.62
CA GLU A 452 -43.48 -4.74 26.36
C GLU A 452 -42.89 -6.04 25.80
N PRO A 453 -42.14 -6.01 24.68
CA PRO A 453 -41.43 -7.18 24.22
C PRO A 453 -40.29 -7.49 25.20
N GLU A 454 -40.40 -8.63 25.87
CA GLU A 454 -39.36 -9.22 26.69
C GLU A 454 -38.05 -9.30 25.90
N ASP A 455 -36.97 -8.81 26.51
CA ASP A 455 -35.60 -8.90 26.02
C ASP A 455 -35.24 -10.36 25.70
N GLU A 456 -35.23 -10.67 24.41
CA GLU A 456 -34.79 -11.94 23.86
C GLU A 456 -33.31 -12.13 24.21
N VAL A 457 -33.07 -12.91 25.28
CA VAL A 457 -31.74 -13.25 25.78
C VAL A 457 -30.96 -14.00 24.70
N LEU A 458 -30.18 -13.25 23.92
CA LEU A 458 -29.28 -13.81 22.92
C LEU A 458 -28.35 -14.83 23.60
N PRO A 459 -28.24 -16.06 23.06
CA PRO A 459 -27.36 -17.07 23.63
C PRO A 459 -25.92 -16.56 23.67
N PRO A 460 -25.17 -16.84 24.74
CA PRO A 460 -23.81 -16.32 24.90
C PRO A 460 -22.95 -16.72 23.71
N VAL A 461 -22.50 -15.72 22.95
CA VAL A 461 -21.62 -15.89 21.80
C VAL A 461 -20.35 -16.59 22.27
N ARG A 462 -20.23 -17.89 21.94
CA ARG A 462 -19.04 -18.68 22.19
C ARG A 462 -17.88 -18.04 21.43
N ARG A 463 -17.00 -17.36 22.15
CA ARG A 463 -15.76 -16.81 21.61
C ARG A 463 -15.00 -17.94 20.92
N PHE A 464 -14.85 -17.83 19.61
CA PHE A 464 -14.10 -18.76 18.79
C PHE A 464 -12.64 -18.72 19.25
N ARG A 465 -12.27 -19.63 20.16
CA ARG A 465 -10.85 -19.87 20.45
C ARG A 465 -10.32 -20.69 19.27
N PRO A 466 -9.36 -20.18 18.48
CA PRO A 466 -8.69 -21.03 17.52
C PRO A 466 -8.09 -22.20 18.31
N ILE A 467 -8.66 -23.39 18.12
CA ILE A 467 -8.09 -24.63 18.61
C ILE A 467 -6.75 -24.71 17.88
N LEU A 468 -5.65 -24.49 18.60
CA LEU A 468 -4.33 -24.84 18.12
C LEU A 468 -4.32 -26.38 18.03
N LEU A 469 -4.87 -26.89 16.91
CA LEU A 469 -4.83 -28.30 16.57
C LEU A 469 -3.35 -28.67 16.47
N ASP A 470 -2.98 -29.74 17.16
CA ASP A 470 -1.61 -30.23 17.22
C ASP A 470 -1.08 -30.46 15.79
N ARG A 471 0.22 -30.28 15.58
CA ARG A 471 0.86 -30.35 14.26
C ARG A 471 0.55 -31.67 13.54
N ALA A 472 0.31 -32.74 14.29
CA ALA A 472 -0.10 -34.05 13.80
C ALA A 472 -1.47 -34.04 13.09
N GLN A 473 -2.45 -33.28 13.59
CA GLN A 473 -3.80 -33.23 12.99
C GLN A 473 -3.83 -32.48 11.64
N TRP A 474 -2.91 -31.53 11.44
CA TRP A 474 -2.76 -30.85 10.15
C TRP A 474 -2.22 -31.79 9.07
N THR A 475 -1.29 -32.67 9.44
CA THR A 475 -0.73 -33.66 8.50
C THR A 475 -1.72 -34.76 8.13
N GLU A 476 -2.60 -35.18 9.06
CA GLU A 476 -3.61 -36.20 8.77
C GLU A 476 -4.72 -35.71 7.83
N ARG A 477 -5.11 -34.43 7.91
CA ARG A 477 -6.20 -33.88 7.09
C ARG A 477 -5.79 -33.48 5.67
N ALA A 478 -4.50 -33.39 5.37
CA ALA A 478 -4.00 -32.92 4.09
C ALA A 478 -3.09 -33.95 3.41
N PRO A 479 -3.64 -35.02 2.80
CA PRO A 479 -2.85 -36.05 2.11
C PRO A 479 -1.97 -35.48 0.98
N LYS A 480 -2.38 -34.34 0.39
CA LYS A 480 -1.56 -33.60 -0.59
C LYS A 480 -0.27 -33.07 0.02
N LEU A 481 -0.33 -32.51 1.22
CA LEU A 481 0.84 -31.97 1.93
C LEU A 481 1.83 -33.09 2.28
N ALA A 482 1.31 -34.27 2.68
CA ALA A 482 2.15 -35.44 2.93
C ALA A 482 2.86 -35.93 1.65
N ALA A 483 2.16 -35.94 0.51
CA ALA A 483 2.75 -36.31 -0.79
C ALA A 483 3.81 -35.30 -1.25
N GLU A 484 3.57 -34.00 -1.07
CA GLU A 484 4.55 -32.95 -1.38
C GLU A 484 5.79 -33.05 -0.47
N TRP A 485 5.59 -33.29 0.83
CA TRP A 485 6.68 -33.50 1.78
C TRP A 485 7.52 -34.74 1.45
N ALA A 486 6.88 -35.84 1.03
CA ALA A 486 7.58 -37.03 0.59
C ALA A 486 8.42 -36.77 -0.66
N ARG A 487 7.90 -36.01 -1.63
CA ARG A 487 8.62 -35.60 -2.84
C ARG A 487 9.82 -34.70 -2.50
N ALA A 488 9.62 -33.70 -1.65
CA ALA A 488 10.69 -32.81 -1.20
C ALA A 488 11.83 -33.57 -0.50
N ASN A 489 11.51 -34.57 0.35
CA ASN A 489 12.54 -35.41 0.98
C ASN A 489 13.27 -36.31 -0.01
N HIS A 490 12.57 -36.84 -1.01
CA HIS A 490 13.21 -37.60 -2.09
C HIS A 490 14.17 -36.71 -2.89
N ASP A 491 13.75 -35.51 -3.25
CA ASP A 491 14.57 -34.55 -3.98
C ASP A 491 15.80 -34.14 -3.16
N LEU A 492 15.62 -33.84 -1.86
CA LEU A 492 16.72 -33.56 -0.94
C LEU A 492 17.73 -34.70 -0.88
N LYS A 493 17.27 -35.96 -0.76
CA LYS A 493 18.17 -37.13 -0.78
C LYS A 493 18.93 -37.24 -2.11
N SER A 494 18.26 -37.01 -3.23
CA SER A 494 18.89 -37.04 -4.55
C SER A 494 19.95 -35.95 -4.72
N TRP A 495 19.69 -34.75 -4.18
CA TRP A 495 20.63 -33.64 -4.17
C TRP A 495 21.84 -33.94 -3.29
N VAL A 496 21.60 -34.47 -2.08
CA VAL A 496 22.68 -34.86 -1.16
C VAL A 496 23.55 -35.98 -1.75
N ALA A 497 22.95 -36.93 -2.47
CA ALA A 497 23.71 -37.99 -3.14
C ALA A 497 24.58 -37.45 -4.28
N LYS A 498 24.10 -36.46 -5.05
CA LYS A 498 24.83 -35.88 -6.18
C LYS A 498 25.92 -34.88 -5.77
N HIS A 499 25.64 -34.08 -4.73
CA HIS A 499 26.46 -32.91 -4.40
C HIS A 499 27.08 -32.98 -3.00
N GLY A 500 26.89 -34.10 -2.28
CA GLY A 500 27.25 -34.19 -0.87
C GLY A 500 26.37 -33.29 -0.01
N ARG A 501 26.84 -32.95 1.19
CA ARG A 501 26.14 -32.03 2.11
C ARG A 501 26.82 -30.66 2.06
N PRO A 502 26.45 -29.77 1.12
CA PRO A 502 27.22 -28.55 0.82
C PRO A 502 27.34 -27.57 1.99
N PHE A 503 26.47 -27.66 2.99
CA PHE A 503 26.45 -26.78 4.16
C PHE A 503 27.00 -27.43 5.43
N GLU A 504 27.43 -28.69 5.38
CA GLU A 504 27.97 -29.38 6.56
C GLU A 504 29.37 -28.88 6.92
N SER A 505 30.11 -28.35 5.93
CA SER A 505 31.37 -27.65 6.13
C SER A 505 31.24 -26.30 6.85
N LEU A 506 30.06 -25.67 6.83
CA LEU A 506 29.77 -24.41 7.52
C LEU A 506 29.33 -24.59 8.99
N ARG A 507 29.25 -25.84 9.46
CA ARG A 507 28.91 -26.17 10.86
C ARG A 507 30.12 -26.31 11.78
N MET A 508 31.34 -26.25 11.24
CA MET A 508 32.58 -26.11 12.00
C MET A 508 32.97 -24.64 12.05
#